data_AF-A0A9D7D2Q8-F1
#
_entry.id   AF-A0A9D7D2Q8-F1
#
_cell.length_a   1.000
_cell.length_b   1.000
_cell.length_c   1.000
_cell.angle_alpha   90.00
_cell.angle_beta   90.00
_cell.angle_gamma   90.00
#
_symmetry.space_group_name_H-M   'P 1'
#
loop_
_entity.id
_entity.type
_entity.pdbx_description
1 polymer ?
#
loop_
_entity_poly.entity_id
_entity_poly.type
_entity_poly.pdbx_seq_one_letter_code
_entity_poly.pdbx_strand_id
1 'polypeptide(L)'
;MSGTSKRLAASALAFALATATGACEPKPATRMQTQTRRLTVPTGVSPSQLTVRPADAVVRRRESDGVLELETTRPVSVTSEVTCPSTTEAANVALAAVVEAPAAMAAVGWSTHVRLEVKEQCAEARGGTISWSVIDGAVASLTVAPDGRAIDVVTVAAPQGPLPWGVVPLSPRTRGAARLAAEWRSSRGATLLRHVDIAAMPRATGIPSIARGQDVLLSGTHWTLVRAIPKEAAMTLSPIPGRSDLSRFRASTTGQFVFMSAEGALSIRAGLHEEVPLDCGRSDCHAETARAAQTSAMTHVLRNGLEGDLGPLGGAPCALACHAVGEPGLLDHGFVDRLAALGAPLPSAHRGAWDELPRTLRRLGGVGCTSCHGPAAIPEPTARFAVLRSDVCATCHDAPPRYGHVAAWQKSAMSHADLDPEAATKPECQRCHTTAGFLRSLSAARREDPPASARPVGIACAACHAPHGPHGAHLVRDVTLAAAFASLDGPSRICVPCHEGDAATVWAGRPNESSPHKGIGCVGCHMASREQHGASHRFEADMRQCRTCHKEAPRRPSTEATPRPRTPTSRPAHASGNTLVRTEEARLEAAIREDRAAWVHQPGLAAHFGAERSAPRP
;
A
#
# COMPACT_ATOMS: atom_id res chain seq x y z
N MET A 1 -40.72 7.99 -46.19
CA MET A 1 -40.24 7.78 -47.57
C MET A 1 -40.11 6.28 -47.81
N SER A 2 -40.31 5.81 -49.04
CA SER A 2 -40.44 4.38 -49.39
C SER A 2 -39.33 3.90 -50.35
N GLY A 3 -38.99 2.62 -50.28
CA GLY A 3 -38.13 1.90 -51.24
C GLY A 3 -37.57 0.61 -50.63
N THR A 4 -38.07 -0.60 -50.93
CA THR A 4 -37.83 -1.47 -52.14
C THR A 4 -36.38 -1.98 -52.24
N SER A 5 -36.09 -3.29 -52.11
CA SER A 5 -36.27 -4.40 -53.10
C SER A 5 -35.37 -4.31 -54.35
N LYS A 6 -34.82 -5.38 -54.98
CA LYS A 6 -34.73 -6.86 -54.73
C LYS A 6 -33.88 -7.51 -55.87
N ARG A 7 -33.46 -8.80 -55.76
CA ARG A 7 -32.83 -9.67 -56.82
C ARG A 7 -31.38 -9.26 -57.21
N LEU A 8 -30.51 -10.06 -57.88
CA LEU A 8 -30.44 -11.46 -58.38
C LEU A 8 -29.16 -12.16 -57.77
N ALA A 9 -28.83 -13.46 -57.83
CA ALA A 9 -29.30 -14.71 -58.48
C ALA A 9 -28.62 -15.17 -59.82
N ALA A 10 -28.19 -16.45 -59.88
CA ALA A 10 -27.66 -17.23 -61.04
C ALA A 10 -26.31 -16.78 -61.66
N SER A 11 -25.47 -17.63 -62.31
CA SER A 11 -25.37 -19.11 -62.43
C SER A 11 -24.02 -19.52 -63.03
N ALA A 12 -23.49 -20.71 -62.70
CA ALA A 12 -22.55 -21.47 -63.55
C ALA A 12 -22.50 -22.95 -63.14
N LEU A 13 -22.58 -23.87 -64.12
CA LEU A 13 -22.38 -25.31 -63.93
C LEU A 13 -21.31 -25.77 -64.93
N ALA A 14 -20.37 -26.62 -64.50
CA ALA A 14 -19.37 -27.22 -65.39
C ALA A 14 -19.21 -28.72 -65.07
N PHE A 15 -19.29 -29.54 -66.11
CA PHE A 15 -19.18 -31.01 -66.04
C PHE A 15 -17.76 -31.43 -66.40
N ALA A 16 -17.19 -32.40 -65.68
CA ALA A 16 -15.98 -33.10 -66.08
C ALA A 16 -16.04 -34.56 -65.61
N LEU A 17 -15.95 -35.50 -66.55
CA LEU A 17 -15.72 -36.91 -66.24
C LEU A 17 -14.21 -37.13 -66.06
N ALA A 18 -13.85 -37.92 -65.04
CA ALA A 18 -12.53 -38.55 -64.94
C ALA A 18 -12.73 -39.99 -64.46
N THR A 19 -11.94 -40.92 -65.01
CA THR A 19 -12.13 -42.37 -64.84
C THR A 19 -11.54 -42.90 -63.54
N ALA A 20 -12.24 -43.85 -62.90
CA ALA A 20 -11.74 -44.52 -61.71
C ALA A 20 -10.68 -45.58 -62.04
N THR A 21 -9.50 -45.47 -61.44
CA THR A 21 -8.53 -46.57 -61.30
C THR A 21 -8.30 -46.80 -59.80
N GLY A 22 -8.83 -47.90 -59.28
CA GLY A 22 -8.85 -48.15 -57.83
C GLY A 22 -7.49 -48.54 -57.27
N ALA A 23 -6.95 -47.69 -56.40
CA ALA A 23 -5.98 -48.10 -55.38
C ALA A 23 -6.69 -48.11 -54.01
N CYS A 24 -6.37 -49.08 -53.15
CA CYS A 24 -6.93 -49.13 -51.80
C CYS A 24 -6.25 -48.09 -50.90
N GLU A 25 -6.76 -46.86 -50.90
CA GLU A 25 -6.38 -45.88 -49.88
C GLU A 25 -6.70 -46.42 -48.47
N PRO A 26 -5.80 -46.25 -47.48
CA PRO A 26 -6.10 -46.61 -46.11
C PRO A 26 -7.23 -45.73 -45.59
N LYS A 27 -8.34 -46.38 -45.21
CA LYS A 27 -9.55 -45.74 -44.67
C LYS A 27 -9.17 -44.66 -43.65
N PRO A 28 -9.46 -43.36 -43.88
CA PRO A 28 -8.88 -42.27 -43.11
C PRO A 28 -9.24 -42.44 -41.63
N ALA A 29 -8.21 -42.50 -40.78
CA ALA A 29 -8.38 -42.81 -39.37
C ALA A 29 -9.30 -41.78 -38.72
N THR A 30 -10.41 -42.24 -38.13
CA THR A 30 -11.45 -41.38 -37.56
C THR A 30 -10.82 -40.48 -36.48
N ARG A 31 -10.59 -39.21 -36.81
CA ARG A 31 -9.88 -38.27 -35.94
C ARG A 31 -10.69 -38.06 -34.66
N MET A 32 -10.22 -38.64 -33.56
CA MET A 32 -10.92 -38.57 -32.27
C MET A 32 -11.12 -37.10 -31.88
N GLN A 33 -12.37 -36.74 -31.59
CA GLN A 33 -12.73 -35.38 -31.21
C GLN A 33 -12.32 -35.13 -29.76
N THR A 34 -11.38 -34.22 -29.53
CA THR A 34 -10.98 -33.81 -28.19
C THR A 34 -11.84 -32.65 -27.68
N GLN A 35 -11.94 -32.55 -26.35
CA GLN A 35 -12.59 -31.46 -25.64
C GLN A 35 -11.61 -30.86 -24.64
N THR A 36 -11.32 -29.56 -24.75
CA THR A 36 -10.59 -28.84 -23.70
C THR A 36 -11.54 -28.51 -22.55
N ARG A 37 -11.16 -28.91 -21.34
CA ARG A 37 -11.90 -28.69 -20.09
C ARG A 37 -11.04 -27.87 -19.14
N ARG A 38 -11.61 -26.84 -18.52
CA ARG A 38 -10.92 -26.00 -17.52
C ARG A 38 -11.43 -26.33 -16.13
N LEU A 39 -10.53 -26.79 -15.26
CA LEU A 39 -10.82 -26.96 -13.84
C LEU A 39 -10.17 -25.83 -13.04
N THR A 40 -10.98 -25.10 -12.27
CA THR A 40 -10.46 -24.17 -11.26
C THR A 40 -10.11 -24.97 -10.02
N VAL A 41 -8.83 -24.95 -9.64
CA VAL A 41 -8.26 -25.65 -8.49
C VAL A 41 -8.30 -24.70 -7.28
N PRO A 42 -8.92 -25.07 -6.14
CA PRO A 42 -8.96 -24.23 -4.96
C PRO A 42 -7.57 -23.82 -4.49
N THR A 43 -7.44 -22.58 -4.02
CA THR A 43 -6.20 -22.07 -3.41
C THR A 43 -5.68 -23.06 -2.37
N GLY A 44 -4.37 -23.32 -2.35
CA GLY A 44 -3.76 -24.28 -1.43
C GLY A 44 -3.95 -25.76 -1.78
N VAL A 45 -4.63 -26.09 -2.88
CA VAL A 45 -4.60 -27.42 -3.50
C VAL A 45 -3.58 -27.39 -4.64
N SER A 46 -2.59 -28.26 -4.61
CA SER A 46 -1.70 -28.50 -5.74
C SER A 46 -2.43 -29.32 -6.81
N PRO A 47 -2.31 -29.00 -8.11
CA PRO A 47 -2.82 -29.87 -9.17
C PRO A 47 -2.28 -31.31 -9.07
N SER A 48 -1.09 -31.53 -8.51
CA SER A 48 -0.54 -32.88 -8.28
C SER A 48 -1.36 -33.74 -7.29
N GLN A 49 -2.22 -33.12 -6.47
CA GLN A 49 -3.17 -33.81 -5.60
C GLN A 49 -4.48 -34.20 -6.33
N LEU A 50 -4.60 -33.91 -7.63
CA LEU A 50 -5.80 -34.19 -8.43
C LEU A 50 -5.61 -35.47 -9.28
N THR A 51 -6.35 -36.51 -8.91
CA THR A 51 -6.47 -37.76 -9.66
C THR A 51 -7.59 -37.62 -10.71
N VAL A 52 -7.25 -37.81 -11.98
CA VAL A 52 -8.21 -37.81 -13.09
C VAL A 52 -8.51 -39.25 -13.48
N ARG A 53 -9.79 -39.60 -13.66
CA ARG A 53 -10.22 -40.94 -14.11
C ARG A 53 -11.27 -40.87 -15.23
N PRO A 54 -11.23 -41.79 -16.20
CA PRO A 54 -10.14 -42.74 -16.46
C PRO A 54 -8.93 -41.99 -17.05
N ALA A 55 -7.71 -42.35 -16.65
CA ALA A 55 -6.52 -41.56 -16.96
C ALA A 55 -6.16 -41.51 -18.46
N ASP A 56 -6.50 -42.59 -19.19
CA ASP A 56 -6.36 -42.73 -20.65
C ASP A 56 -7.27 -41.78 -21.46
N ALA A 57 -8.25 -41.14 -20.83
CA ALA A 57 -9.07 -40.12 -21.46
C ALA A 57 -8.32 -38.80 -21.66
N VAL A 58 -7.22 -38.56 -20.92
CA VAL A 58 -6.48 -37.28 -20.94
C VAL A 58 -5.40 -37.31 -22.02
N VAL A 59 -5.61 -36.56 -23.08
CA VAL A 59 -4.64 -36.37 -24.18
C VAL A 59 -3.56 -35.38 -23.78
N ARG A 60 -3.95 -34.32 -23.06
CA ARG A 60 -3.04 -33.25 -22.63
C ARG A 60 -3.45 -32.71 -21.27
N ARG A 61 -2.44 -32.44 -20.44
CA ARG A 61 -2.56 -31.78 -19.14
C ARG A 61 -1.69 -30.53 -19.16
N ARG A 62 -2.23 -29.39 -18.71
CA ARG A 62 -1.49 -28.14 -18.55
C ARG A 62 -1.95 -27.42 -17.29
N GLU A 63 -1.02 -26.79 -16.59
CA GLU A 63 -1.23 -26.15 -15.31
C GLU A 63 -0.74 -24.70 -15.38
N SER A 64 -1.57 -23.76 -14.92
CA SER A 64 -1.26 -22.33 -14.89
C SER A 64 -2.15 -21.63 -13.87
N ASP A 65 -1.56 -20.92 -12.90
CA ASP A 65 -2.24 -19.98 -11.99
C ASP A 65 -3.50 -20.51 -11.27
N GLY A 66 -3.47 -21.77 -10.83
CA GLY A 66 -4.61 -22.43 -10.18
C GLY A 66 -5.68 -22.96 -11.15
N VAL A 67 -5.43 -22.94 -12.45
CA VAL A 67 -6.24 -23.62 -13.47
C VAL A 67 -5.51 -24.87 -13.96
N LEU A 68 -6.24 -25.99 -13.98
CA LEU A 68 -5.84 -27.24 -14.63
C LEU A 68 -6.63 -27.37 -15.94
N GLU A 69 -5.94 -27.21 -17.07
CA GLU A 69 -6.49 -27.49 -18.40
C GLU A 69 -6.29 -28.98 -18.72
N LEU A 70 -7.40 -29.69 -18.98
CA LEU A 70 -7.40 -31.08 -19.45
C LEU A 70 -7.99 -31.14 -20.85
N GLU A 71 -7.22 -31.62 -21.83
CA GLU A 71 -7.76 -32.00 -23.13
C GLU A 71 -8.14 -33.49 -23.07
N THR A 72 -9.43 -33.82 -23.24
CA THR A 72 -9.92 -35.19 -23.09
C THR A 72 -10.69 -35.72 -24.30
N THR A 73 -10.63 -37.04 -24.53
CA THR A 73 -11.40 -37.75 -25.58
C THR A 73 -12.80 -38.17 -25.13
N ARG A 74 -13.06 -38.17 -23.82
CA ARG A 74 -14.32 -38.57 -23.18
C ARG A 74 -14.48 -37.86 -21.82
N PRO A 75 -15.65 -37.90 -21.17
CA PRO A 75 -15.83 -37.35 -19.83
C PRO A 75 -14.84 -37.95 -18.82
N VAL A 76 -14.46 -37.14 -17.83
CA VAL A 76 -13.55 -37.54 -16.75
C VAL A 76 -14.11 -37.12 -15.39
N SER A 77 -13.96 -37.97 -14.38
CA SER A 77 -14.10 -37.58 -12.98
C SER A 77 -12.75 -37.07 -12.48
N VAL A 78 -12.79 -35.97 -11.71
CA VAL A 78 -11.59 -35.44 -11.03
C VAL A 78 -11.84 -35.53 -9.54
N THR A 79 -11.01 -36.33 -8.88
CA THR A 79 -11.05 -36.58 -7.45
C THR A 79 -9.76 -36.14 -6.78
N SER A 80 -9.85 -35.73 -5.53
CA SER A 80 -8.70 -35.42 -4.69
C SER A 80 -8.95 -35.93 -3.28
N GLU A 81 -7.90 -36.00 -2.47
CA GLU A 81 -8.02 -36.21 -1.03
C GLU A 81 -8.21 -34.87 -0.28
N VAL A 82 -8.14 -33.73 -0.97
CA VAL A 82 -8.24 -32.36 -0.40
C VAL A 82 -9.30 -31.46 -1.08
N THR A 83 -10.09 -32.02 -2.00
CA THR A 83 -11.31 -31.41 -2.57
C THR A 83 -12.45 -32.41 -2.47
N CYS A 84 -13.68 -31.94 -2.23
CA CYS A 84 -14.83 -32.85 -2.30
C CYS A 84 -14.95 -33.46 -3.72
N PRO A 85 -15.34 -34.75 -3.87
CA PRO A 85 -15.41 -35.38 -5.18
C PRO A 85 -16.38 -34.65 -6.12
N SER A 86 -15.97 -34.41 -7.37
CA SER A 86 -16.87 -33.88 -8.41
C SER A 86 -16.92 -34.79 -9.63
N THR A 87 -18.13 -35.16 -10.02
CA THR A 87 -18.45 -35.88 -11.26
C THR A 87 -19.35 -34.97 -12.08
N THR A 88 -18.81 -34.35 -13.13
CA THR A 88 -19.57 -33.44 -14.01
C THR A 88 -19.19 -33.64 -15.47
N GLU A 89 -20.16 -33.52 -16.36
CA GLU A 89 -19.92 -33.59 -17.82
C GLU A 89 -19.57 -32.22 -18.42
N ALA A 90 -19.72 -31.14 -17.63
CA ALA A 90 -19.54 -29.75 -18.05
C ALA A 90 -18.10 -29.41 -18.49
N ALA A 91 -17.97 -28.46 -19.43
CA ALA A 91 -16.67 -28.03 -19.96
C ALA A 91 -15.82 -27.24 -18.94
N ASN A 92 -16.46 -26.62 -17.95
CA ASN A 92 -15.81 -25.92 -16.84
C ASN A 92 -16.23 -26.59 -15.53
N VAL A 93 -15.27 -26.85 -14.64
CA VAL A 93 -15.53 -27.52 -13.34
C VAL A 93 -14.83 -26.75 -12.22
N ALA A 94 -15.61 -26.21 -11.28
CA ALA A 94 -15.07 -25.69 -10.03
C ALA A 94 -15.00 -26.85 -9.02
N LEU A 95 -13.80 -27.20 -8.55
CA LEU A 95 -13.66 -28.14 -7.44
C LEU A 95 -14.01 -27.44 -6.13
N ALA A 96 -14.81 -28.09 -5.29
CA ALA A 96 -15.17 -27.60 -3.97
C ALA A 96 -14.00 -27.73 -2.99
N ALA A 97 -13.73 -26.67 -2.22
CA ALA A 97 -12.86 -26.78 -1.05
C ALA A 97 -13.55 -27.64 0.03
N VAL A 98 -12.80 -28.55 0.64
CA VAL A 98 -13.28 -29.39 1.76
C VAL A 98 -13.71 -28.54 2.97
N VAL A 99 -13.03 -27.40 3.14
CA VAL A 99 -13.28 -26.38 4.17
C VAL A 99 -13.54 -25.03 3.50
N GLU A 100 -14.73 -24.49 3.69
CA GLU A 100 -15.01 -23.07 3.54
C GLU A 100 -14.82 -22.34 4.87
N ALA A 101 -14.18 -21.17 4.80
CA ALA A 101 -14.08 -20.18 5.85
C ALA A 101 -14.49 -18.81 5.26
N PRO A 102 -14.99 -17.86 6.05
CA PRO A 102 -15.44 -16.56 5.52
C PRO A 102 -14.28 -15.78 4.88
N ALA A 103 -14.62 -14.98 3.86
CA ALA A 103 -13.72 -13.99 3.29
C ALA A 103 -13.32 -12.93 4.34
N ALA A 104 -12.22 -12.21 4.06
CA ALA A 104 -11.56 -11.32 5.03
C ALA A 104 -12.53 -10.37 5.76
N MET A 105 -12.57 -10.47 7.09
CA MET A 105 -13.47 -9.70 7.94
C MET A 105 -12.82 -8.38 8.34
N ALA A 106 -12.99 -7.36 7.50
CA ALA A 106 -12.27 -6.10 7.60
C ALA A 106 -12.61 -5.23 8.83
N ALA A 107 -13.72 -5.47 9.54
CA ALA A 107 -14.23 -4.53 10.55
C ALA A 107 -15.11 -5.17 11.65
N VAL A 108 -14.54 -6.07 12.46
CA VAL A 108 -15.32 -6.79 13.50
C VAL A 108 -15.56 -5.96 14.77
N GLY A 109 -14.66 -5.05 15.12
CA GLY A 109 -14.65 -4.28 16.37
C GLY A 109 -13.42 -4.59 17.25
N TRP A 110 -13.07 -3.67 18.16
CA TRP A 110 -12.03 -3.87 19.18
C TRP A 110 -12.56 -4.65 20.39
N SER A 111 -11.70 -5.41 21.07
CA SER A 111 -12.08 -6.29 22.20
C SER A 111 -13.33 -7.16 21.93
N THR A 112 -13.62 -7.46 20.67
CA THR A 112 -14.88 -8.07 20.22
C THR A 112 -14.72 -9.58 20.05
N HIS A 113 -15.71 -10.33 20.53
CA HIS A 113 -15.79 -11.77 20.35
C HIS A 113 -16.35 -12.12 18.97
N VAL A 114 -15.59 -12.87 18.18
CA VAL A 114 -15.93 -13.33 16.83
C VAL A 114 -15.88 -14.84 16.81
N ARG A 115 -17.01 -15.46 16.50
CA ARG A 115 -17.09 -16.90 16.25
C ARG A 115 -16.93 -17.16 14.75
N LEU A 116 -16.03 -18.07 14.40
CA LEU A 116 -15.79 -18.52 13.03
C LEU A 116 -16.07 -20.02 12.96
N GLU A 117 -16.88 -20.44 11.99
CA GLU A 117 -17.28 -21.84 11.82
C GLU A 117 -16.94 -22.34 10.42
N VAL A 118 -16.41 -23.56 10.35
CA VAL A 118 -16.06 -24.26 9.12
C VAL A 118 -17.31 -24.87 8.51
N LYS A 119 -17.53 -24.61 7.21
CA LYS A 119 -18.54 -25.33 6.43
C LYS A 119 -17.90 -26.48 5.68
N GLU A 120 -18.43 -27.67 5.93
CA GLU A 120 -17.96 -28.95 5.37
C GLU A 120 -18.90 -29.41 4.25
N GLN A 121 -18.39 -29.46 3.01
CA GLN A 121 -19.24 -29.69 1.82
C GLN A 121 -19.45 -31.17 1.46
N CYS A 122 -18.74 -32.11 2.09
CA CYS A 122 -18.83 -33.54 1.82
C CYS A 122 -18.58 -34.39 3.07
N ALA A 123 -18.78 -35.72 2.99
CA ALA A 123 -18.59 -36.63 4.11
C ALA A 123 -17.10 -36.81 4.47
N GLU A 124 -16.23 -36.75 3.48
CA GLU A 124 -14.78 -36.85 3.60
C GLU A 124 -14.21 -35.71 4.48
N ALA A 125 -14.78 -34.50 4.38
CA ALA A 125 -14.44 -33.36 5.24
C ALA A 125 -14.62 -33.71 6.73
N ARG A 126 -15.76 -34.31 7.06
CA ARG A 126 -16.18 -34.69 8.42
C ARG A 126 -15.27 -35.76 9.04
N GLY A 127 -14.59 -36.54 8.20
CA GLY A 127 -13.61 -37.54 8.63
C GLY A 127 -12.20 -36.98 8.90
N GLY A 128 -11.97 -35.69 8.65
CA GLY A 128 -10.70 -35.02 8.95
C GLY A 128 -10.71 -34.22 10.24
N THR A 129 -9.50 -33.92 10.73
CA THR A 129 -9.26 -33.01 11.87
C THR A 129 -8.88 -31.62 11.35
N ILE A 130 -9.11 -30.58 12.15
CA ILE A 130 -8.73 -29.20 11.83
C ILE A 130 -7.94 -28.62 13.01
N SER A 131 -6.74 -28.12 12.73
CA SER A 131 -5.98 -27.31 13.68
C SER A 131 -6.04 -25.83 13.29
N TRP A 132 -5.91 -24.95 14.28
CA TRP A 132 -5.92 -23.51 14.08
C TRP A 132 -4.71 -22.85 14.73
N SER A 133 -4.17 -21.82 14.09
CA SER A 133 -3.08 -21.00 14.63
C SER A 133 -3.16 -19.55 14.16
N VAL A 134 -2.51 -18.64 14.89
CA VAL A 134 -2.27 -17.26 14.45
C VAL A 134 -0.91 -17.22 13.75
N ILE A 135 -0.87 -16.78 12.50
CA ILE A 135 0.36 -16.77 11.68
C ILE A 135 0.85 -15.36 11.31
N ASP A 136 0.04 -14.33 11.55
CA ASP A 136 0.39 -12.91 11.39
C ASP A 136 -0.48 -12.06 12.34
N GLY A 137 0.01 -10.89 12.76
CA GLY A 137 -0.71 -9.99 13.67
C GLY A 137 -0.93 -10.55 15.09
N ALA A 138 -2.03 -10.15 15.74
CA ALA A 138 -2.33 -10.56 17.12
C ALA A 138 -3.84 -10.58 17.45
N VAL A 139 -4.21 -11.48 18.37
CA VAL A 139 -5.54 -11.57 18.99
C VAL A 139 -5.39 -11.54 20.52
N ALA A 140 -6.43 -11.16 21.25
CA ALA A 140 -6.44 -11.22 22.72
C ALA A 140 -6.63 -12.65 23.24
N SER A 141 -7.45 -13.45 22.55
CA SER A 141 -7.56 -14.90 22.77
C SER A 141 -8.01 -15.62 21.50
N LEU A 142 -7.69 -16.92 21.46
CA LEU A 142 -8.17 -17.89 20.47
C LEU A 142 -8.55 -19.15 21.25
N THR A 143 -9.80 -19.56 21.17
CA THR A 143 -10.31 -20.82 21.72
C THR A 143 -10.81 -21.69 20.57
N VAL A 144 -10.40 -22.96 20.55
CA VAL A 144 -10.76 -23.91 19.49
C VAL A 144 -11.77 -24.91 20.05
N ALA A 145 -12.87 -25.15 19.33
CA ALA A 145 -13.85 -26.16 19.70
C ALA A 145 -13.22 -27.57 19.70
N PRO A 146 -13.73 -28.53 20.50
CA PRO A 146 -13.12 -29.87 20.63
C PRO A 146 -12.98 -30.68 19.33
N ASP A 147 -13.73 -30.31 18.28
CA ASP A 147 -13.72 -30.94 16.97
C ASP A 147 -12.90 -30.17 15.91
N GLY A 148 -12.34 -29.00 16.26
CA GLY A 148 -11.63 -28.09 15.36
C GLY A 148 -12.51 -27.30 14.38
N ARG A 149 -13.83 -27.51 14.35
CA ARG A 149 -14.74 -26.98 13.32
C ARG A 149 -15.25 -25.57 13.62
N ALA A 150 -15.14 -25.12 14.87
CA ALA A 150 -15.36 -23.73 15.25
C ALA A 150 -14.19 -23.18 16.05
N ILE A 151 -13.97 -21.88 15.93
CA ILE A 151 -13.11 -21.10 16.83
C ILE A 151 -13.83 -19.86 17.33
N ASP A 152 -13.56 -19.53 18.58
CA ASP A 152 -14.01 -18.32 19.25
C ASP A 152 -12.79 -17.43 19.48
N VAL A 153 -12.80 -16.24 18.87
CA VAL A 153 -11.65 -15.32 18.79
C VAL A 153 -12.01 -14.01 19.45
N VAL A 154 -11.18 -13.49 20.35
CA VAL A 154 -11.32 -12.12 20.85
C VAL A 154 -10.24 -11.26 20.22
N THR A 155 -10.63 -10.21 19.50
CA THR A 155 -9.66 -9.25 18.94
C THR A 155 -8.88 -8.53 20.05
N VAL A 156 -7.69 -8.03 19.71
CA VAL A 156 -6.94 -7.10 20.57
C VAL A 156 -7.77 -5.89 21.04
N ALA A 157 -7.35 -5.28 22.15
CA ALA A 157 -7.91 -4.03 22.65
C ALA A 157 -7.49 -2.83 21.79
N ALA A 158 -8.25 -1.73 21.89
CA ALA A 158 -8.00 -0.51 21.12
C ALA A 158 -6.61 0.12 21.41
N PRO A 159 -6.00 0.84 20.44
CA PRO A 159 -4.62 1.34 20.54
C PRO A 159 -4.48 2.35 21.69
N GLN A 160 -3.66 2.02 22.69
CA GLN A 160 -3.49 2.81 23.91
C GLN A 160 -2.65 4.07 23.71
N GLY A 161 -2.89 5.08 24.56
CA GLY A 161 -2.22 6.38 24.50
C GLY A 161 -2.99 7.45 23.71
N PRO A 162 -2.40 8.66 23.57
CA PRO A 162 -3.02 9.79 22.90
C PRO A 162 -3.10 9.56 21.38
N LEU A 163 -4.27 9.84 20.81
CA LEU A 163 -4.56 9.72 19.39
C LEU A 163 -4.90 11.11 18.80
N PRO A 164 -4.73 11.32 17.48
CA PRO A 164 -5.10 12.60 16.87
C PRO A 164 -6.61 12.81 16.94
N TRP A 165 -7.04 14.00 17.37
CA TRP A 165 -8.45 14.37 17.43
C TRP A 165 -9.13 14.28 16.06
N GLY A 166 -10.40 13.90 16.05
CA GLY A 166 -11.18 13.66 14.86
C GLY A 166 -11.04 12.23 14.35
N VAL A 167 -10.93 12.04 13.04
CA VAL A 167 -10.81 10.71 12.43
C VAL A 167 -9.41 10.14 12.66
N VAL A 168 -9.31 9.07 13.45
CA VAL A 168 -8.05 8.40 13.77
C VAL A 168 -7.57 7.59 12.55
N PRO A 169 -6.31 7.77 12.11
CA PRO A 169 -5.73 6.97 11.04
C PRO A 169 -5.37 5.56 11.53
N LEU A 170 -5.66 4.56 10.70
CA LEU A 170 -5.44 3.14 11.00
C LEU A 170 -4.73 2.49 9.83
N SER A 171 -3.51 2.01 10.08
CA SER A 171 -2.67 1.34 9.10
C SER A 171 -2.86 -0.18 9.14
N PRO A 172 -2.32 -0.96 8.18
CA PRO A 172 -2.30 -2.42 8.27
C PRO A 172 -1.74 -2.92 9.61
N ARG A 173 -0.72 -2.24 10.16
CA ARG A 173 -0.14 -2.50 11.49
C ARG A 173 -1.01 -2.05 12.66
N THR A 174 -1.66 -0.88 12.59
CA THR A 174 -2.37 -0.30 13.75
C THR A 174 -3.87 -0.60 13.82
N ARG A 175 -4.46 -1.26 12.82
CA ARG A 175 -5.90 -1.58 12.77
C ARG A 175 -6.37 -2.79 13.59
N GLY A 176 -5.48 -3.42 14.36
CA GLY A 176 -5.80 -4.62 15.15
C GLY A 176 -6.14 -5.83 14.29
N ALA A 177 -5.27 -6.15 13.32
CA ALA A 177 -5.44 -7.28 12.42
C ALA A 177 -4.70 -8.55 12.90
N ALA A 178 -5.22 -9.70 12.48
CA ALA A 178 -4.56 -10.99 12.58
C ALA A 178 -4.87 -11.85 11.34
N ARG A 179 -3.91 -12.70 10.95
CA ARG A 179 -4.15 -13.80 10.01
C ARG A 179 -4.19 -15.11 10.77
N LEU A 180 -5.30 -15.80 10.67
CA LEU A 180 -5.50 -17.14 11.20
C LEU A 180 -5.21 -18.15 10.09
N ALA A 181 -4.59 -19.26 10.45
CA ALA A 181 -4.46 -20.43 9.60
C ALA A 181 -5.38 -21.54 10.13
N ALA A 182 -6.17 -22.15 9.25
CA ALA A 182 -6.83 -23.42 9.49
C ALA A 182 -6.16 -24.49 8.64
N GLU A 183 -5.60 -25.52 9.27
CA GLU A 183 -5.03 -26.67 8.58
C GLU A 183 -5.96 -27.89 8.80
N TRP A 184 -6.67 -28.27 7.74
CA TRP A 184 -7.42 -29.53 7.72
C TRP A 184 -6.49 -30.68 7.34
N ARG A 185 -6.63 -31.82 8.03
CA ARG A 185 -5.92 -33.07 7.72
C ARG A 185 -6.91 -34.21 7.57
N SER A 186 -6.86 -34.88 6.43
CA SER A 186 -7.61 -36.11 6.18
C SER A 186 -7.13 -37.26 7.08
N SER A 187 -7.97 -38.27 7.24
CA SER A 187 -7.59 -39.56 7.86
C SER A 187 -6.51 -40.34 7.08
N ARG A 188 -6.10 -39.87 5.89
CA ARG A 188 -5.01 -40.44 5.07
C ARG A 188 -3.74 -39.59 5.10
N GLY A 189 -3.71 -38.48 5.85
CA GLY A 189 -2.55 -37.60 5.98
C GLY A 189 -2.42 -36.51 4.93
N ALA A 190 -3.24 -36.49 3.87
CA ALA A 190 -3.34 -35.36 2.96
C ALA A 190 -3.87 -34.11 3.71
N THR A 191 -3.25 -32.94 3.48
CA THR A 191 -3.51 -31.69 4.22
C THR A 191 -4.00 -30.55 3.32
N LEU A 192 -4.77 -29.63 3.89
CA LEU A 192 -5.31 -28.44 3.22
C LEU A 192 -5.18 -27.22 4.13
N LEU A 193 -4.45 -26.20 3.67
CA LEU A 193 -4.27 -24.94 4.39
C LEU A 193 -5.25 -23.87 3.92
N ARG A 194 -5.90 -23.18 4.84
CA ARG A 194 -6.78 -22.02 4.62
C ARG A 194 -6.29 -20.85 5.47
N HIS A 195 -6.40 -19.63 4.96
CA HIS A 195 -6.13 -18.40 5.72
C HIS A 195 -7.40 -17.60 5.91
N VAL A 196 -7.59 -17.04 7.10
CA VAL A 196 -8.68 -16.11 7.42
C VAL A 196 -8.06 -14.82 7.95
N ASP A 197 -8.23 -13.73 7.23
CA ASP A 197 -7.82 -12.39 7.68
C ASP A 197 -8.95 -11.75 8.47
N ILE A 198 -8.69 -11.36 9.73
CA ILE A 198 -9.61 -10.61 10.57
C ILE A 198 -8.98 -9.27 10.95
N ALA A 199 -9.79 -8.22 11.10
CA ALA A 199 -9.34 -6.93 11.62
C ALA A 199 -10.41 -6.27 12.50
N ALA A 200 -9.96 -5.72 13.64
CA ALA A 200 -10.81 -4.96 14.54
C ALA A 200 -11.44 -3.74 13.84
N MET A 201 -10.71 -3.11 12.93
CA MET A 201 -11.17 -1.99 12.10
C MET A 201 -10.60 -2.10 10.67
N PRO A 202 -11.24 -1.47 9.67
CA PRO A 202 -10.65 -1.34 8.35
C PRO A 202 -9.50 -0.32 8.40
N ARG A 203 -8.75 -0.19 7.32
CA ARG A 203 -7.74 0.87 7.25
C ARG A 203 -8.43 2.22 7.11
N ALA A 204 -7.80 3.26 7.65
CA ALA A 204 -8.29 4.63 7.60
C ALA A 204 -7.12 5.59 7.36
N THR A 205 -7.29 6.50 6.41
CA THR A 205 -6.36 7.60 6.09
C THR A 205 -6.42 8.75 7.10
N GLY A 206 -7.35 8.68 8.06
CA GLY A 206 -7.56 9.70 9.10
C GLY A 206 -8.13 11.03 8.60
N ILE A 207 -8.56 11.12 7.34
CA ILE A 207 -9.22 12.32 6.78
C ILE A 207 -10.74 12.22 6.92
N PRO A 208 -11.49 13.34 6.98
CA PRO A 208 -12.95 13.33 7.12
C PRO A 208 -13.69 13.08 5.78
N SER A 209 -13.19 12.13 4.99
CA SER A 209 -13.76 11.66 3.72
C SER A 209 -13.63 10.14 3.69
N ILE A 210 -14.74 9.44 3.91
CA ILE A 210 -14.79 7.99 4.17
C ILE A 210 -15.73 7.28 3.21
N ALA A 211 -15.61 5.96 3.08
CA ALA A 211 -16.60 5.16 2.35
C ALA A 211 -17.90 4.99 3.14
N ARG A 212 -19.02 4.92 2.43
CA ARG A 212 -20.27 4.39 2.98
C ARG A 212 -20.04 2.95 3.45
N GLY A 213 -20.54 2.62 4.64
CA GLY A 213 -20.38 1.30 5.27
C GLY A 213 -19.03 1.07 5.96
N GLN A 214 -18.03 1.94 5.76
CA GLN A 214 -16.76 1.87 6.47
C GLN A 214 -16.91 2.32 7.92
N ASP A 215 -16.37 1.52 8.84
CA ASP A 215 -16.14 1.96 10.21
C ASP A 215 -14.88 2.81 10.28
N VAL A 216 -14.96 3.97 10.92
CA VAL A 216 -13.78 4.74 11.33
C VAL A 216 -13.81 4.98 12.83
N LEU A 217 -12.61 5.13 13.39
CA LEU A 217 -12.41 5.44 14.79
C LEU A 217 -12.34 6.96 14.95
N LEU A 218 -13.14 7.53 15.84
CA LEU A 218 -13.11 8.94 16.20
C LEU A 218 -12.45 9.09 17.58
N SER A 219 -11.52 10.04 17.73
CA SER A 219 -10.91 10.40 19.01
C SER A 219 -11.29 11.82 19.41
N GLY A 220 -11.80 11.96 20.63
CA GLY A 220 -12.41 13.17 21.16
C GLY A 220 -13.53 12.81 22.14
N THR A 221 -13.78 13.67 23.12
CA THR A 221 -14.70 13.36 24.22
C THR A 221 -16.15 13.74 23.90
N HIS A 222 -17.08 12.83 24.19
CA HIS A 222 -18.53 13.03 24.08
C HIS A 222 -19.02 13.48 22.69
N TRP A 223 -18.61 12.76 21.64
CA TRP A 223 -19.10 12.98 20.27
C TRP A 223 -20.63 12.95 20.16
N THR A 224 -21.21 14.03 19.65
CA THR A 224 -22.65 14.19 19.40
C THR A 224 -22.90 14.60 17.95
N LEU A 225 -23.87 13.98 17.27
CA LEU A 225 -24.28 14.40 15.93
C LEU A 225 -25.17 15.64 16.03
N VAL A 226 -24.74 16.75 15.41
CA VAL A 226 -25.49 18.01 15.39
C VAL A 226 -26.22 18.21 14.05
N ARG A 227 -25.68 17.70 12.94
CA ARG A 227 -26.33 17.81 11.62
C ARG A 227 -25.96 16.68 10.68
N ALA A 228 -26.96 16.07 10.03
CA ALA A 228 -26.81 15.22 8.86
C ALA A 228 -27.28 15.97 7.60
N ILE A 229 -26.62 15.77 6.46
CA ILE A 229 -27.02 16.28 5.14
C ILE A 229 -26.89 15.13 4.11
N PRO A 230 -27.98 14.71 3.43
CA PRO A 230 -29.36 15.14 3.68
C PRO A 230 -29.85 14.68 5.07
N LYS A 231 -31.02 15.16 5.52
CA LYS A 231 -31.45 14.99 6.92
C LYS A 231 -31.70 13.52 7.29
N GLU A 232 -32.12 12.74 6.31
CA GLU A 232 -32.35 11.31 6.35
C GLU A 232 -31.07 10.45 6.26
N ALA A 233 -29.89 11.07 6.17
CA ALA A 233 -28.63 10.32 6.10
C ALA A 233 -28.37 9.54 7.40
N ALA A 234 -28.34 8.22 7.30
CA ALA A 234 -28.29 7.32 8.44
C ALA A 234 -26.85 6.93 8.81
N MET A 235 -26.60 6.76 10.11
CA MET A 235 -25.30 6.36 10.64
C MET A 235 -25.42 5.65 11.99
N THR A 236 -24.35 4.98 12.42
CA THR A 236 -24.18 4.52 13.80
C THR A 236 -22.95 5.16 14.44
N LEU A 237 -23.09 5.54 15.72
CA LEU A 237 -22.02 6.02 16.58
C LEU A 237 -22.08 5.22 17.89
N SER A 238 -21.00 4.54 18.27
CA SER A 238 -20.94 3.72 19.49
C SER A 238 -19.60 3.88 20.22
N PRO A 239 -19.58 3.91 21.56
CA PRO A 239 -18.32 4.00 22.32
C PRO A 239 -17.44 2.77 22.09
N ILE A 240 -16.13 2.92 22.29
CA ILE A 240 -15.18 1.79 22.27
C ILE A 240 -15.05 1.18 23.67
N PRO A 241 -15.15 -0.17 23.83
CA PRO A 241 -14.94 -0.82 25.12
C PRO A 241 -13.60 -0.44 25.76
N GLY A 242 -13.65 0.07 26.99
CA GLY A 242 -12.48 0.50 27.76
C GLY A 242 -11.87 1.85 27.35
N ARG A 243 -12.49 2.62 26.44
CA ARG A 243 -11.97 3.92 25.97
C ARG A 243 -13.08 4.96 25.79
N SER A 244 -13.25 5.82 26.80
CA SER A 244 -14.25 6.91 26.83
C SER A 244 -13.93 8.08 25.89
N ASP A 245 -12.68 8.21 25.47
CA ASP A 245 -12.18 9.18 24.49
C ASP A 245 -12.29 8.70 23.02
N LEU A 246 -12.87 7.51 22.80
CA LEU A 246 -12.98 6.87 21.50
C LEU A 246 -14.41 6.44 21.15
N SER A 247 -14.79 6.62 19.89
CA SER A 247 -16.06 6.14 19.33
C SER A 247 -15.88 5.53 17.94
N ARG A 248 -16.57 4.43 17.66
CA ARG A 248 -16.74 3.86 16.32
C ARG A 248 -17.86 4.64 15.61
N PHE A 249 -17.56 5.21 14.45
CA PHE A 249 -18.54 5.84 13.55
C PHE A 249 -18.64 5.04 12.25
N ARG A 250 -19.86 4.83 11.75
CA ARG A 250 -20.13 4.23 10.44
C ARG A 250 -21.28 4.98 9.77
N ALA A 251 -21.06 5.50 8.58
CA ALA A 251 -22.12 6.06 7.75
C ALA A 251 -22.83 4.95 6.96
N SER A 252 -24.13 4.77 7.16
CA SER A 252 -24.93 3.76 6.44
C SER A 252 -25.40 4.27 5.07
N THR A 253 -25.54 5.59 4.90
CA THR A 253 -25.82 6.26 3.63
C THR A 253 -24.64 7.16 3.22
N THR A 254 -24.66 7.64 1.98
CA THR A 254 -23.85 8.79 1.57
C THR A 254 -24.36 10.06 2.27
N GLY A 255 -23.51 11.08 2.41
CA GLY A 255 -23.88 12.36 3.04
C GLY A 255 -22.75 13.06 3.78
N GLN A 256 -23.08 14.16 4.47
CA GLN A 256 -22.21 14.91 5.36
C GLN A 256 -22.75 14.88 6.79
N PHE A 257 -21.89 14.54 7.74
CA PHE A 257 -22.20 14.36 9.16
C PHE A 257 -21.34 15.32 9.97
N VAL A 258 -21.99 16.28 10.64
CA VAL A 258 -21.33 17.28 11.49
C VAL A 258 -21.53 16.90 12.95
N PHE A 259 -20.42 16.62 13.61
CA PHE A 259 -20.34 16.27 15.02
C PHE A 259 -19.75 17.41 15.85
N MET A 260 -20.12 17.45 17.12
CA MET A 260 -19.44 18.23 18.16
C MET A 260 -18.84 17.30 19.21
N SER A 261 -17.64 17.64 19.67
CA SER A 261 -17.02 17.11 20.90
C SER A 261 -16.63 18.29 21.80
N ALA A 262 -16.07 18.02 22.98
CA ALA A 262 -15.56 19.10 23.85
C ALA A 262 -14.40 19.89 23.20
N GLU A 263 -13.67 19.28 22.26
CA GLU A 263 -12.49 19.87 21.61
C GLU A 263 -12.81 20.59 20.29
N GLY A 264 -13.99 20.38 19.68
CA GLY A 264 -14.40 21.14 18.48
C GLY A 264 -15.49 20.51 17.60
N ALA A 265 -15.62 21.05 16.39
CA ALA A 265 -16.58 20.63 15.37
C ALA A 265 -15.92 19.80 14.27
N LEU A 266 -16.39 18.56 14.04
CA LEU A 266 -15.87 17.66 13.00
C LEU A 266 -16.93 17.42 11.92
N SER A 267 -16.60 17.71 10.66
CA SER A 267 -17.49 17.49 9.51
C SER A 267 -16.97 16.34 8.63
N ILE A 268 -17.48 15.13 8.83
CA ILE A 268 -17.15 13.95 8.01
C ILE A 268 -18.07 13.89 6.79
N ARG A 269 -17.55 13.50 5.62
CA ARG A 269 -18.35 13.12 4.46
C ARG A 269 -18.21 11.62 4.16
N ALA A 270 -19.30 10.99 3.74
CA ALA A 270 -19.34 9.62 3.27
C ALA A 270 -19.84 9.53 1.83
N GLY A 271 -19.18 8.72 1.00
CA GLY A 271 -19.52 8.51 -0.42
C GLY A 271 -19.13 7.12 -0.93
N LEU A 272 -19.31 6.87 -2.23
CA LEU A 272 -18.90 5.62 -2.88
C LEU A 272 -17.74 5.82 -3.86
N HIS A 273 -16.83 4.85 -3.91
CA HIS A 273 -15.66 4.93 -4.77
C HIS A 273 -16.02 4.97 -6.27
N GLU A 274 -17.10 4.31 -6.70
CA GLU A 274 -17.57 4.40 -8.10
C GLU A 274 -18.40 5.64 -8.42
N GLU A 275 -18.80 6.45 -7.43
CA GLU A 275 -19.52 7.72 -7.65
C GLU A 275 -18.54 8.87 -7.92
N VAL A 276 -17.40 8.93 -7.23
CA VAL A 276 -16.39 9.98 -7.44
C VAL A 276 -15.67 9.80 -8.78
N PRO A 277 -15.75 10.75 -9.72
CA PRO A 277 -15.06 10.63 -11.01
C PRO A 277 -13.53 10.57 -10.85
N LEU A 278 -12.82 9.98 -11.82
CA LEU A 278 -11.37 9.66 -11.76
C LEU A 278 -10.45 10.85 -11.46
N ASP A 279 -10.92 12.03 -11.83
CA ASP A 279 -10.34 13.36 -11.73
C ASP A 279 -10.90 14.17 -10.54
N CYS A 280 -11.53 13.48 -9.57
CA CYS A 280 -12.41 14.05 -8.54
C CYS A 280 -13.57 14.91 -9.09
N GLY A 281 -13.98 14.69 -10.35
CA GLY A 281 -15.00 15.47 -11.04
C GLY A 281 -14.55 16.88 -11.41
N ARG A 282 -13.23 17.10 -11.57
CA ARG A 282 -12.59 18.42 -11.67
C ARG A 282 -11.40 18.46 -12.63
N SER A 283 -11.33 17.61 -13.64
CA SER A 283 -10.27 17.65 -14.66
C SER A 283 -10.20 19.01 -15.36
N ASP A 284 -11.32 19.67 -15.64
CA ASP A 284 -11.32 21.02 -16.22
C ASP A 284 -10.71 22.08 -15.28
N CYS A 285 -10.86 21.91 -13.96
CA CYS A 285 -10.30 22.82 -12.95
C CYS A 285 -8.86 22.50 -12.54
N HIS A 286 -8.44 21.24 -12.69
CA HIS A 286 -7.17 20.70 -12.18
C HIS A 286 -6.47 19.79 -13.21
N ALA A 287 -6.54 20.17 -14.49
CA ALA A 287 -6.14 19.33 -15.63
C ALA A 287 -4.70 18.81 -15.53
N GLU A 288 -3.77 19.64 -15.06
CA GLU A 288 -2.37 19.26 -14.86
C GLU A 288 -2.23 18.21 -13.74
N THR A 289 -2.90 18.41 -12.61
CA THR A 289 -2.90 17.47 -11.48
C THR A 289 -3.53 16.13 -11.87
N ALA A 290 -4.64 16.16 -12.62
CA ALA A 290 -5.32 14.96 -13.14
C ALA A 290 -4.42 14.20 -14.13
N ARG A 291 -3.77 14.89 -15.08
CA ARG A 291 -2.80 14.27 -16.01
C ARG A 291 -1.60 13.68 -15.27
N ALA A 292 -1.02 14.40 -14.32
CA ALA A 292 0.13 13.92 -13.56
C ALA A 292 -0.20 12.67 -12.72
N ALA A 293 -1.38 12.65 -12.07
CA ALA A 293 -1.89 11.46 -11.40
C ALA A 293 -2.12 10.30 -12.38
N GLN A 294 -2.72 10.54 -13.54
CA GLN A 294 -2.90 9.53 -14.59
C GLN A 294 -1.58 8.97 -15.15
N THR A 295 -0.45 9.68 -15.01
CA THR A 295 0.90 9.17 -15.34
C THR A 295 1.66 8.59 -14.14
N SER A 296 1.11 8.67 -12.92
CA SER A 296 1.80 8.27 -11.69
C SER A 296 1.98 6.75 -11.62
N ALA A 297 3.17 6.28 -11.23
CA ALA A 297 3.45 4.85 -11.03
C ALA A 297 2.50 4.20 -9.99
N MET A 298 2.04 4.97 -9.01
CA MET A 298 1.03 4.54 -8.04
C MET A 298 -0.33 4.24 -8.68
N THR A 299 -0.70 4.90 -9.78
CA THR A 299 -1.98 4.66 -10.47
C THR A 299 -1.88 3.48 -11.45
N HIS A 300 -0.70 3.13 -11.97
CA HIS A 300 -0.52 1.97 -12.85
C HIS A 300 -0.10 0.67 -12.13
N VAL A 301 0.17 0.69 -10.82
CA VAL A 301 0.77 -0.48 -10.12
C VAL A 301 -0.05 -1.78 -10.21
N LEU A 302 -1.39 -1.73 -10.16
CA LEU A 302 -2.22 -2.93 -10.38
C LEU A 302 -2.18 -3.38 -11.85
N ARG A 303 -2.28 -2.42 -12.79
CA ARG A 303 -2.20 -2.69 -14.23
C ARG A 303 -0.90 -3.39 -14.59
N ASN A 304 0.25 -2.82 -14.22
CA ASN A 304 1.57 -3.35 -14.51
C ASN A 304 1.76 -4.76 -13.92
N GLY A 305 1.18 -5.04 -12.74
CA GLY A 305 1.22 -6.37 -12.15
C GLY A 305 0.26 -7.38 -12.80
N LEU A 306 -0.84 -6.93 -13.43
CA LEU A 306 -1.69 -7.77 -14.26
C LEU A 306 -1.11 -8.00 -15.65
N GLU A 307 -0.42 -7.02 -16.24
CA GLU A 307 0.33 -7.18 -17.50
C GLU A 307 1.58 -8.08 -17.35
N GLY A 308 2.01 -8.32 -16.11
CA GLY A 308 3.16 -9.17 -15.76
C GLY A 308 4.48 -8.41 -15.55
N ASP A 309 4.51 -7.09 -15.78
CA ASP A 309 5.71 -6.24 -15.67
C ASP A 309 6.31 -6.19 -14.24
N LEU A 310 5.50 -6.47 -13.22
CA LEU A 310 5.93 -6.54 -11.81
C LEU A 310 6.16 -7.97 -11.31
N GLY A 311 6.12 -8.96 -12.21
CA GLY A 311 5.99 -10.37 -11.86
C GLY A 311 4.62 -10.69 -11.23
N PRO A 312 4.45 -11.87 -10.61
CA PRO A 312 3.17 -12.26 -10.04
C PRO A 312 2.71 -11.33 -8.91
N LEU A 313 1.54 -10.70 -9.07
CA LEU A 313 0.73 -10.15 -7.97
C LEU A 313 0.20 -11.30 -7.11
N GLY A 314 1.10 -12.03 -6.43
CA GLY A 314 0.88 -13.40 -5.95
C GLY A 314 -0.15 -13.55 -4.83
N GLY A 315 -1.43 -13.45 -5.18
CA GLY A 315 -2.62 -13.75 -4.35
C GLY A 315 -2.81 -12.92 -3.08
N ALA A 316 -1.81 -12.13 -2.66
CA ALA A 316 -1.76 -11.53 -1.35
C ALA A 316 -2.86 -10.47 -1.17
N PRO A 317 -3.69 -10.53 -0.10
CA PRO A 317 -4.71 -9.51 0.18
C PRO A 317 -4.14 -8.08 0.21
N CYS A 318 -2.91 -7.91 0.72
CA CYS A 318 -2.20 -6.62 0.72
C CYS A 318 -1.92 -6.05 -0.67
N ALA A 319 -1.93 -6.85 -1.74
CA ALA A 319 -1.79 -6.34 -3.10
C ALA A 319 -3.04 -5.56 -3.51
N LEU A 320 -4.21 -6.20 -3.56
CA LEU A 320 -5.47 -5.51 -3.90
C LEU A 320 -5.83 -4.42 -2.88
N ALA A 321 -5.55 -4.63 -1.59
CA ALA A 321 -5.79 -3.62 -0.55
C ALA A 321 -4.97 -2.33 -0.76
N CYS A 322 -3.73 -2.42 -1.26
CA CYS A 322 -2.83 -1.27 -1.38
C CYS A 322 -2.67 -0.74 -2.81
N HIS A 323 -3.03 -1.53 -3.83
CA HIS A 323 -2.83 -1.23 -5.26
C HIS A 323 -4.13 -1.00 -6.02
N ALA A 324 -5.28 -1.07 -5.36
CA ALA A 324 -6.58 -0.70 -5.90
C ALA A 324 -7.29 0.30 -4.99
N VAL A 325 -8.42 0.83 -5.46
CA VAL A 325 -9.30 1.70 -4.69
C VAL A 325 -10.20 0.88 -3.77
N GLY A 326 -10.29 1.25 -2.49
CA GLY A 326 -11.20 0.65 -1.49
C GLY A 326 -10.54 -0.34 -0.49
N GLU A 327 -11.37 -0.95 0.35
CA GLU A 327 -10.98 -1.93 1.37
C GLU A 327 -11.58 -3.31 1.08
N PRO A 328 -10.75 -4.36 0.89
CA PRO A 328 -11.25 -5.72 0.71
C PRO A 328 -12.08 -6.19 1.91
N GLY A 329 -13.33 -6.60 1.67
CA GLY A 329 -14.26 -7.04 2.72
C GLY A 329 -15.24 -5.97 3.23
N LEU A 330 -15.27 -4.77 2.62
CA LEU A 330 -16.33 -3.78 2.81
C LEU A 330 -17.26 -3.70 1.58
N LEU A 331 -18.45 -3.10 1.77
CA LEU A 331 -19.42 -2.77 0.72
C LEU A 331 -19.28 -1.28 0.31
N ASP A 332 -18.05 -0.88 0.01
CA ASP A 332 -17.60 0.50 -0.24
C ASP A 332 -17.68 0.93 -1.72
N HIS A 333 -18.10 0.02 -2.59
CA HIS A 333 -18.05 0.12 -4.05
C HIS A 333 -16.64 0.41 -4.61
N GLY A 334 -15.60 -0.02 -3.87
CA GLY A 334 -14.21 -0.12 -4.32
C GLY A 334 -13.98 -1.33 -5.22
N PHE A 335 -12.74 -1.52 -5.67
CA PHE A 335 -12.38 -2.51 -6.69
C PHE A 335 -12.81 -3.94 -6.33
N VAL A 336 -12.57 -4.38 -5.09
CA VAL A 336 -12.86 -5.76 -4.66
C VAL A 336 -14.36 -6.00 -4.49
N ASP A 337 -15.10 -5.03 -3.94
CA ASP A 337 -16.57 -5.07 -3.83
C ASP A 337 -17.20 -5.14 -5.23
N ARG A 338 -16.76 -4.28 -6.16
CA ARG A 338 -17.29 -4.28 -7.54
C ARG A 338 -16.83 -5.48 -8.37
N LEU A 339 -15.67 -6.06 -8.10
CA LEU A 339 -15.22 -7.32 -8.71
C LEU A 339 -16.18 -8.46 -8.32
N ALA A 340 -16.47 -8.58 -7.02
CA ALA A 340 -17.40 -9.58 -6.49
C ALA A 340 -18.85 -9.34 -6.99
N ALA A 341 -19.34 -8.09 -6.96
CA ALA A 341 -20.69 -7.73 -7.39
C ALA A 341 -20.93 -7.91 -8.90
N LEU A 342 -19.88 -7.96 -9.72
CA LEU A 342 -19.95 -8.28 -11.14
C LEU A 342 -19.81 -9.80 -11.43
N GLY A 343 -19.50 -10.61 -10.41
CA GLY A 343 -19.15 -12.03 -10.59
C GLY A 343 -17.89 -12.24 -11.44
N ALA A 344 -17.06 -11.20 -11.60
CA ALA A 344 -15.91 -11.22 -12.50
C ALA A 344 -14.69 -11.81 -11.78
N PRO A 345 -13.96 -12.79 -12.38
CA PRO A 345 -12.67 -13.20 -11.86
C PRO A 345 -11.64 -12.08 -12.06
N LEU A 346 -10.63 -12.02 -11.18
CA LEU A 346 -9.40 -11.29 -11.51
C LEU A 346 -8.62 -12.12 -12.54
N PRO A 347 -8.23 -11.57 -13.71
CA PRO A 347 -7.45 -12.31 -14.69
C PRO A 347 -6.05 -12.63 -14.15
N SER A 348 -5.44 -13.73 -14.62
CA SER A 348 -4.07 -14.06 -14.26
C SER A 348 -3.06 -13.14 -14.98
N ALA A 349 -1.85 -13.02 -14.45
CA ALA A 349 -0.89 -12.03 -14.90
C ALA A 349 -0.33 -12.36 -16.30
N HIS A 350 -0.78 -11.62 -17.32
CA HIS A 350 -0.34 -11.74 -18.70
C HIS A 350 -0.56 -10.44 -19.48
N ARG A 351 0.20 -10.23 -20.57
CA ARG A 351 0.04 -9.07 -21.46
C ARG A 351 -1.36 -9.04 -22.08
N GLY A 352 -2.14 -8.01 -21.77
CA GLY A 352 -3.55 -7.85 -22.15
C GLY A 352 -4.55 -8.03 -21.00
N ALA A 353 -4.14 -8.62 -19.87
CA ALA A 353 -5.03 -8.89 -18.73
C ALA A 353 -5.72 -7.64 -18.18
N TRP A 354 -5.11 -6.47 -18.29
CA TRP A 354 -5.75 -5.22 -17.87
C TRP A 354 -6.99 -4.90 -18.71
N ASP A 355 -6.93 -5.12 -20.03
CA ASP A 355 -8.01 -4.74 -20.93
C ASP A 355 -9.16 -5.76 -20.98
N GLU A 356 -8.93 -6.99 -20.49
CA GLU A 356 -9.99 -7.96 -20.15
C GLU A 356 -10.92 -7.43 -19.03
N LEU A 357 -10.42 -6.58 -18.13
CA LEU A 357 -11.24 -6.03 -17.04
C LEU A 357 -12.34 -5.09 -17.57
N PRO A 358 -13.59 -5.24 -17.09
CA PRO A 358 -14.65 -4.26 -17.26
C PRO A 358 -14.20 -2.82 -16.97
N ARG A 359 -14.70 -1.85 -17.77
CA ARG A 359 -14.30 -0.43 -17.67
C ARG A 359 -14.49 0.16 -16.27
N THR A 360 -15.48 -0.31 -15.51
CA THR A 360 -15.72 0.05 -14.10
C THR A 360 -14.59 -0.43 -13.18
N LEU A 361 -14.07 -1.63 -13.38
CA LEU A 361 -12.93 -2.17 -12.63
C LEU A 361 -11.62 -1.52 -13.03
N ARG A 362 -11.38 -1.27 -14.33
CA ARG A 362 -10.22 -0.45 -14.77
C ARG A 362 -10.22 0.97 -14.20
N ARG A 363 -11.39 1.53 -13.85
CA ARG A 363 -11.52 2.82 -13.15
C ARG A 363 -11.23 2.74 -11.65
N LEU A 364 -11.36 1.57 -11.02
CA LEU A 364 -11.09 1.36 -9.59
C LEU A 364 -9.74 0.68 -9.33
N GLY A 365 -9.06 0.20 -10.37
CA GLY A 365 -7.72 -0.36 -10.29
C GLY A 365 -6.64 0.72 -10.26
N GLY A 366 -5.58 0.48 -9.49
CA GLY A 366 -4.56 1.48 -9.22
C GLY A 366 -4.84 2.30 -7.95
N VAL A 367 -3.83 3.02 -7.47
CA VAL A 367 -3.99 4.02 -6.40
C VAL A 367 -4.36 5.34 -7.05
N GLY A 368 -5.66 5.65 -7.06
CA GLY A 368 -6.23 6.87 -7.62
C GLY A 368 -6.47 7.97 -6.58
N CYS A 369 -7.04 9.10 -7.00
CA CYS A 369 -7.28 10.25 -6.12
C CYS A 369 -8.09 9.91 -4.86
N THR A 370 -9.10 9.04 -4.97
CA THR A 370 -9.93 8.60 -3.83
C THR A 370 -9.18 7.76 -2.80
N SER A 371 -8.04 7.15 -3.16
CA SER A 371 -7.21 6.41 -2.19
C SER A 371 -6.47 7.34 -1.21
N CYS A 372 -6.27 8.62 -1.58
CA CYS A 372 -5.66 9.63 -0.72
C CYS A 372 -6.67 10.68 -0.21
N HIS A 373 -7.73 10.98 -0.96
CA HIS A 373 -8.76 11.98 -0.63
C HIS A 373 -10.11 11.41 -0.20
N GLY A 374 -10.24 10.08 -0.15
CA GLY A 374 -11.48 9.36 0.17
C GLY A 374 -12.52 9.38 -0.97
N PRO A 375 -13.62 8.61 -0.84
CA PRO A 375 -14.72 8.55 -1.82
C PRO A 375 -15.81 9.61 -1.61
N ALA A 376 -15.58 10.64 -0.82
CA ALA A 376 -16.43 11.83 -0.81
C ALA A 376 -15.76 13.00 -1.53
N ALA A 377 -16.54 14.03 -1.86
CA ALA A 377 -16.03 15.26 -2.46
C ALA A 377 -14.91 15.86 -1.59
N ILE A 378 -13.84 16.32 -2.26
CA ILE A 378 -12.58 16.83 -1.68
C ILE A 378 -12.86 17.58 -0.35
N PRO A 379 -12.13 17.25 0.75
CA PRO A 379 -12.35 17.86 2.05
C PRO A 379 -12.46 19.39 2.02
N GLU A 380 -13.27 19.92 2.93
CA GLU A 380 -13.35 21.37 3.15
C GLU A 380 -11.96 21.97 3.38
N PRO A 381 -11.69 23.23 3.00
CA PRO A 381 -10.33 23.78 3.00
C PRO A 381 -9.61 23.60 4.33
N THR A 382 -10.31 23.86 5.44
CA THR A 382 -9.86 23.67 6.83
C THR A 382 -9.48 22.23 7.20
N ALA A 383 -9.90 21.23 6.42
CA ALA A 383 -9.57 19.81 6.62
C ALA A 383 -8.54 19.28 5.61
N ARG A 384 -8.16 20.05 4.57
CA ARG A 384 -7.23 19.58 3.52
C ARG A 384 -5.82 19.32 4.04
N PHE A 385 -5.37 20.03 5.07
CA PHE A 385 -4.05 19.82 5.69
C PHE A 385 -3.83 18.36 6.13
N ALA A 386 -4.89 17.64 6.49
CA ALA A 386 -4.83 16.27 6.98
C ALA A 386 -4.29 15.27 5.93
N VAL A 387 -4.32 15.63 4.63
CA VAL A 387 -3.72 14.84 3.54
C VAL A 387 -2.18 14.94 3.49
N LEU A 388 -1.60 15.94 4.16
CA LEU A 388 -0.14 16.14 4.21
C LEU A 388 0.56 15.27 5.25
N ARG A 389 -0.21 14.57 6.10
CA ARG A 389 0.31 13.66 7.12
C ARG A 389 0.76 12.33 6.49
N SER A 390 1.83 11.74 7.02
CA SER A 390 2.29 10.39 6.67
C SER A 390 1.21 9.31 6.89
N ASP A 391 0.18 9.61 7.69
CA ASP A 391 -0.98 8.76 7.97
C ASP A 391 -1.70 8.24 6.70
N VAL A 392 -1.84 9.10 5.68
CA VAL A 392 -2.47 8.72 4.40
C VAL A 392 -1.60 7.73 3.65
N CYS A 393 -0.27 7.89 3.73
CA CYS A 393 0.68 6.94 3.17
C CYS A 393 0.71 5.63 3.99
N ALA A 394 0.51 5.70 5.32
CA ALA A 394 0.53 4.56 6.23
C ALA A 394 -0.58 3.53 5.93
N THR A 395 -1.70 3.96 5.34
CA THR A 395 -2.76 3.07 4.82
C THR A 395 -2.22 1.97 3.88
N CYS A 396 -1.08 2.20 3.21
CA CYS A 396 -0.39 1.21 2.38
C CYS A 396 1.06 0.90 2.81
N HIS A 397 1.80 1.90 3.26
CA HIS A 397 3.26 1.84 3.49
C HIS A 397 3.67 1.55 4.95
N ASP A 398 2.76 1.00 5.75
CA ASP A 398 2.97 0.60 7.15
C ASP A 398 2.44 -0.83 7.41
N ALA A 399 2.98 -1.78 6.66
CA ALA A 399 2.74 -3.22 6.77
C ALA A 399 4.10 -3.98 6.81
N PRO A 400 4.91 -3.81 7.87
CA PRO A 400 6.16 -4.55 8.01
C PRO A 400 5.91 -6.07 8.09
N PRO A 401 6.84 -6.91 7.62
CA PRO A 401 8.14 -6.57 7.05
C PRO A 401 8.10 -6.12 5.58
N ARG A 402 6.98 -6.27 4.87
CA ARG A 402 6.88 -6.00 3.42
C ARG A 402 6.87 -4.51 3.08
N TYR A 403 6.28 -3.67 3.91
CA TYR A 403 6.25 -2.21 3.72
C TYR A 403 6.53 -1.50 5.06
N GLY A 404 7.80 -1.27 5.36
CA GLY A 404 8.26 -0.66 6.61
C GLY A 404 8.52 0.85 6.57
N HIS A 405 8.16 1.54 5.48
CA HIS A 405 8.55 2.93 5.22
C HIS A 405 8.10 3.89 6.33
N VAL A 406 6.85 3.81 6.78
CA VAL A 406 6.33 4.68 7.85
C VAL A 406 6.91 4.29 9.21
N ALA A 407 7.02 2.99 9.52
CA ALA A 407 7.67 2.50 10.73
C ALA A 407 9.19 2.80 10.81
N ALA A 408 9.81 3.13 9.69
CA ALA A 408 11.18 3.65 9.61
C ALA A 408 11.20 5.18 9.75
N TRP A 409 10.33 5.90 9.02
CA TRP A 409 10.18 7.35 9.11
C TRP A 409 9.86 7.82 10.53
N GLN A 410 8.97 7.12 11.25
CA GLN A 410 8.62 7.33 12.66
C GLN A 410 9.79 7.17 13.66
N LYS A 411 10.99 6.78 13.19
CA LYS A 411 12.22 6.66 13.99
C LYS A 411 13.28 7.68 13.57
N SER A 412 13.02 8.46 12.52
CA SER A 412 13.90 9.52 12.05
C SER A 412 13.66 10.83 12.82
N ALA A 413 14.64 11.73 12.84
CA ALA A 413 14.43 13.07 13.38
C ALA A 413 13.37 13.87 12.59
N MET A 414 13.15 13.55 11.31
CA MET A 414 12.19 14.25 10.45
C MET A 414 10.74 14.07 10.87
N SER A 415 10.34 12.91 11.42
CA SER A 415 8.98 12.70 11.97
C SER A 415 8.71 13.49 13.24
N HIS A 416 9.72 14.18 13.78
CA HIS A 416 9.72 14.89 15.04
C HIS A 416 10.35 16.29 14.93
N ALA A 417 10.52 16.81 13.71
CA ALA A 417 11.15 18.10 13.46
C ALA A 417 10.32 19.28 14.02
N ASP A 418 9.03 19.06 14.28
CA ASP A 418 8.06 19.96 14.88
C ASP A 418 8.02 19.94 16.42
N LEU A 419 8.88 19.15 17.09
CA LEU A 419 8.88 19.06 18.57
C LEU A 419 9.48 20.29 19.29
N ASP A 420 10.29 21.12 18.62
CA ASP A 420 10.66 22.44 19.16
C ASP A 420 9.56 23.46 18.81
N PRO A 421 8.88 24.08 19.81
CA PRO A 421 7.80 25.03 19.56
C PRO A 421 8.21 26.22 18.68
N GLU A 422 9.46 26.68 18.74
CA GLU A 422 9.94 27.75 17.87
C GLU A 422 10.09 27.26 16.43
N ALA A 423 10.61 26.05 16.24
CA ALA A 423 10.74 25.45 14.91
C ALA A 423 9.38 25.19 14.24
N ALA A 424 8.36 24.88 15.05
CA ALA A 424 7.00 24.64 14.62
C ALA A 424 6.18 25.93 14.35
N THR A 425 6.59 27.10 14.87
CA THR A 425 5.81 28.36 14.80
C THR A 425 6.47 29.49 14.02
N LYS A 426 7.80 29.58 14.01
CA LYS A 426 8.54 30.62 13.26
C LYS A 426 8.55 30.32 11.75
N PRO A 427 8.06 31.21 10.87
CA PRO A 427 8.00 30.94 9.42
C PRO A 427 9.34 30.54 8.79
N GLU A 428 10.45 31.15 9.25
CA GLU A 428 11.81 30.88 8.81
C GLU A 428 12.33 29.48 9.20
N CYS A 429 11.83 28.91 10.30
CA CYS A 429 12.15 27.55 10.73
C CYS A 429 11.18 26.52 10.14
N GLN A 430 9.88 26.86 10.06
CA GLN A 430 8.84 26.03 9.47
C GLN A 430 9.19 25.53 8.06
N ARG A 431 9.97 26.30 7.29
CA ARG A 431 10.47 25.95 5.95
C ARG A 431 11.28 24.64 5.90
N CYS A 432 11.96 24.28 7.00
CA CYS A 432 12.74 23.03 7.12
C CYS A 432 12.13 22.04 8.13
N HIS A 433 11.32 22.53 9.08
CA HIS A 433 10.83 21.74 10.23
C HIS A 433 9.38 21.27 10.12
N THR A 434 8.59 21.79 9.17
CA THR A 434 7.18 21.38 9.02
C THR A 434 6.84 21.07 7.56
N THR A 435 5.99 20.05 7.33
CA THR A 435 5.55 19.72 5.97
C THR A 435 4.81 20.87 5.30
N ALA A 436 3.99 21.61 6.04
CA ALA A 436 3.26 22.77 5.50
C ALA A 436 4.21 23.91 5.11
N GLY A 437 5.19 24.25 5.97
CA GLY A 437 6.17 25.30 5.69
C GLY A 437 7.11 24.96 4.53
N PHE A 438 7.61 23.72 4.47
CA PHE A 438 8.42 23.23 3.35
C PHE A 438 7.65 23.25 2.02
N LEU A 439 6.39 22.79 2.01
CA LEU A 439 5.57 22.82 0.80
C LEU A 439 5.17 24.24 0.38
N ARG A 440 5.24 25.22 1.30
CA ARG A 440 5.05 26.64 1.02
C ARG A 440 6.30 27.26 0.40
N SER A 441 7.50 27.00 0.94
CA SER A 441 8.76 27.54 0.39
C SER A 441 9.05 27.05 -1.03
N LEU A 442 8.59 25.84 -1.39
CA LEU A 442 8.71 25.28 -2.74
C LEU A 442 7.68 25.77 -3.77
N SER A 443 6.65 26.55 -3.41
CA SER A 443 5.61 26.94 -4.38
C SER A 443 5.19 28.41 -4.29
N ALA A 444 5.32 29.11 -5.43
CA ALA A 444 4.88 30.51 -5.60
C ALA A 444 3.35 30.70 -5.45
N ALA A 445 2.57 29.64 -5.61
CA ALA A 445 1.14 29.65 -5.31
C ALA A 445 0.91 29.58 -3.79
N ARG A 446 0.18 30.57 -3.24
CA ARG A 446 -0.22 30.58 -1.82
C ARG A 446 -1.07 29.35 -1.52
N ARG A 447 -0.55 28.45 -0.69
CA ARG A 447 -1.34 27.43 -0.01
C ARG A 447 -1.96 28.06 1.24
N GLU A 448 -3.19 27.69 1.55
CA GLU A 448 -3.81 28.02 2.83
C GLU A 448 -3.02 27.38 3.97
N ASP A 449 -2.90 28.08 5.08
CA ASP A 449 -2.34 27.54 6.32
C ASP A 449 -3.24 26.43 6.88
N PRO A 450 -2.65 25.40 7.54
CA PRO A 450 -3.41 24.57 8.46
C PRO A 450 -4.14 25.47 9.48
N PRO A 451 -5.41 25.17 9.84
CA PRO A 451 -6.10 25.96 10.86
C PRO A 451 -5.34 25.89 12.18
N ALA A 452 -5.47 26.91 13.05
CA ALA A 452 -4.71 26.94 14.31
C ALA A 452 -5.00 25.76 15.28
N SER A 453 -6.09 25.02 15.06
CA SER A 453 -6.39 23.75 15.77
C SER A 453 -5.68 22.52 15.19
N ALA A 454 -5.16 22.61 13.97
CA ALA A 454 -4.29 21.59 13.41
C ALA A 454 -2.92 21.71 14.08
N ARG A 455 -2.50 20.66 14.78
CA ARG A 455 -1.11 20.55 15.23
C ARG A 455 -0.17 20.62 14.01
N PRO A 456 0.98 21.33 14.12
CA PRO A 456 2.07 21.18 13.18
C PRO A 456 2.43 19.72 12.94
N VAL A 457 2.97 19.44 11.77
CA VAL A 457 3.44 18.13 11.34
C VAL A 457 4.86 18.31 10.88
N GLY A 458 5.79 17.51 11.42
CA GLY A 458 7.18 17.44 10.98
C GLY A 458 7.33 17.11 9.49
N ILE A 459 8.55 16.84 9.03
CA ILE A 459 8.81 16.51 7.62
C ILE A 459 8.29 15.10 7.33
N ALA A 460 7.11 15.04 6.70
CA ALA A 460 6.31 13.86 6.41
C ALA A 460 6.47 13.41 4.95
N CYS A 461 5.89 12.26 4.60
CA CYS A 461 5.99 11.68 3.25
C CYS A 461 5.62 12.67 2.13
N ALA A 462 4.61 13.52 2.34
CA ALA A 462 4.13 14.50 1.35
C ALA A 462 5.06 15.70 1.11
N ALA A 463 6.05 15.94 2.00
CA ALA A 463 7.11 16.90 1.74
C ALA A 463 8.00 16.38 0.59
N CYS A 464 8.63 15.22 0.80
CA CYS A 464 9.61 14.66 -0.13
C CYS A 464 8.99 14.01 -1.38
N HIS A 465 7.77 13.47 -1.30
CA HIS A 465 7.08 12.86 -2.45
C HIS A 465 5.93 13.74 -2.95
N ALA A 466 5.70 13.68 -4.26
CA ALA A 466 4.56 14.31 -4.92
C ALA A 466 3.77 13.23 -5.68
N PRO A 467 2.66 12.70 -5.13
CA PRO A 467 1.84 11.70 -5.84
C PRO A 467 1.28 12.19 -7.20
N HIS A 468 1.22 13.51 -7.37
CA HIS A 468 0.88 14.24 -8.59
C HIS A 468 1.66 15.57 -8.63
N GLY A 469 1.98 16.05 -9.84
CA GLY A 469 2.81 17.25 -10.09
C GLY A 469 4.27 16.91 -10.41
N PRO A 470 5.18 17.91 -10.45
CA PRO A 470 6.59 17.68 -10.78
C PRO A 470 7.32 16.74 -9.82
N HIS A 471 7.83 15.64 -10.37
CA HIS A 471 8.52 14.57 -9.66
C HIS A 471 9.49 13.80 -10.59
N GLY A 472 10.53 13.22 -9.99
CA GLY A 472 11.42 12.25 -10.64
C GLY A 472 11.07 10.81 -10.27
N ALA A 473 12.10 9.95 -10.26
CA ALA A 473 11.97 8.55 -9.86
C ALA A 473 11.36 8.38 -8.45
N HIS A 474 10.61 7.29 -8.25
CA HIS A 474 9.92 6.98 -6.98
C HIS A 474 9.00 8.09 -6.45
N LEU A 475 8.47 8.93 -7.35
CA LEU A 475 7.62 10.09 -7.05
C LEU A 475 8.29 11.12 -6.14
N VAL A 476 9.64 11.12 -6.03
CA VAL A 476 10.36 12.15 -5.29
C VAL A 476 10.15 13.49 -5.99
N ARG A 477 9.67 14.48 -5.24
CA ARG A 477 9.35 15.83 -5.72
C ARG A 477 10.59 16.46 -6.35
N ASP A 478 10.44 17.02 -7.54
CA ASP A 478 11.54 17.83 -8.11
C ASP A 478 11.55 19.22 -7.46
N VAL A 479 12.75 19.76 -7.28
CA VAL A 479 13.01 21.04 -6.62
C VAL A 479 14.01 21.85 -7.42
N THR A 480 13.73 23.13 -7.59
CA THR A 480 14.72 24.09 -8.12
C THR A 480 15.72 24.37 -7.01
N LEU A 481 17.01 24.22 -7.31
CA LEU A 481 18.11 24.47 -6.39
C LEU A 481 18.91 25.69 -6.85
N ALA A 482 19.57 26.37 -5.91
CA ALA A 482 20.54 27.42 -6.23
C ALA A 482 21.69 26.88 -7.08
N ALA A 483 22.31 27.74 -7.90
CA ALA A 483 23.32 27.34 -8.89
C ALA A 483 24.52 26.55 -8.32
N ALA A 484 24.93 26.82 -7.08
CA ALA A 484 25.98 26.07 -6.37
C ALA A 484 25.66 24.56 -6.23
N PHE A 485 24.38 24.19 -6.25
CA PHE A 485 23.89 22.82 -6.17
C PHE A 485 23.31 22.31 -7.51
N ALA A 486 23.53 23.02 -8.62
CA ALA A 486 23.05 22.59 -9.94
C ALA A 486 23.62 21.23 -10.38
N SER A 487 24.80 20.84 -9.86
CA SER A 487 25.42 19.53 -10.11
C SER A 487 24.83 18.37 -9.28
N LEU A 488 23.80 18.61 -8.45
CA LEU A 488 23.08 17.53 -7.76
C LEU A 488 21.96 17.02 -8.65
N ASP A 489 21.98 15.74 -8.94
CA ASP A 489 20.99 15.04 -9.75
C ASP A 489 20.10 14.10 -8.92
N GLY A 490 19.09 13.53 -9.60
CA GLY A 490 18.23 12.50 -9.05
C GLY A 490 17.54 12.86 -7.72
N PRO A 491 17.28 11.86 -6.86
CA PRO A 491 16.48 12.04 -5.65
C PRO A 491 17.20 12.80 -4.52
N SER A 492 18.53 12.99 -4.60
CA SER A 492 19.29 13.72 -3.57
C SER A 492 19.00 15.22 -3.55
N ARG A 493 18.43 15.77 -4.62
CA ARG A 493 18.00 17.17 -4.72
C ARG A 493 17.02 17.57 -3.62
N ILE A 494 16.10 16.68 -3.24
CA ILE A 494 15.03 16.97 -2.25
C ILE A 494 15.56 17.26 -0.84
N CYS A 495 16.77 16.78 -0.52
CA CYS A 495 17.39 16.99 0.78
C CYS A 495 17.91 18.44 0.95
N VAL A 496 18.37 19.07 -0.13
CA VAL A 496 19.09 20.35 -0.07
C VAL A 496 18.26 21.48 0.56
N PRO A 497 16.98 21.73 0.20
CA PRO A 497 16.24 22.89 0.72
C PRO A 497 16.00 22.88 2.24
N CYS A 498 16.11 21.72 2.91
CA CYS A 498 16.09 21.63 4.38
C CYS A 498 17.47 21.79 5.03
N HIS A 499 18.54 21.41 4.31
CA HIS A 499 19.92 21.36 4.80
C HIS A 499 20.78 22.53 4.26
N GLU A 500 20.16 23.57 3.69
CA GLU A 500 20.84 24.74 3.10
C GLU A 500 21.78 25.48 4.06
N GLY A 501 22.70 26.23 3.47
CA GLY A 501 23.76 26.91 4.20
C GLY A 501 24.83 25.91 4.62
N ASP A 502 25.36 26.10 5.82
CA ASP A 502 26.54 25.43 6.37
C ASP A 502 26.60 23.91 6.10
N ALA A 503 25.54 23.13 6.37
CA ALA A 503 25.55 21.68 6.13
C ALA A 503 25.61 21.29 4.63
N ALA A 504 24.90 22.02 3.75
CA ALA A 504 24.97 21.80 2.31
C ALA A 504 26.28 22.33 1.70
N THR A 505 26.85 23.42 2.23
CA THR A 505 28.18 23.92 1.83
C THR A 505 29.28 22.94 2.21
N VAL A 506 29.18 22.31 3.40
CA VAL A 506 30.00 21.15 3.74
C VAL A 506 29.81 20.06 2.68
N TRP A 507 28.61 19.49 2.51
CA TRP A 507 28.45 18.36 1.60
C TRP A 507 28.88 18.65 0.14
N ALA A 508 28.56 19.83 -0.40
CA ALA A 508 28.86 20.17 -1.80
C ALA A 508 30.31 20.65 -2.05
N GLY A 509 30.99 21.18 -1.02
CA GLY A 509 32.33 21.78 -1.09
C GLY A 509 32.33 23.24 -1.54
N ARG A 510 33.45 23.95 -1.30
CA ARG A 510 33.69 25.24 -1.93
C ARG A 510 33.72 25.08 -3.46
N PRO A 511 33.44 26.14 -4.26
CA PRO A 511 33.78 26.12 -5.68
C PRO A 511 35.26 25.73 -5.88
N ASN A 512 35.50 24.74 -6.76
CA ASN A 512 36.79 24.06 -7.00
C ASN A 512 37.22 23.01 -5.95
N GLU A 513 36.47 22.74 -4.89
CA GLU A 513 36.69 21.59 -3.99
C GLU A 513 35.69 20.46 -4.27
N SER A 514 36.20 19.26 -4.59
CA SER A 514 35.36 18.09 -4.84
C SER A 514 35.20 17.22 -3.57
N SER A 515 34.00 17.15 -2.99
CA SER A 515 33.68 16.06 -2.06
C SER A 515 33.85 14.71 -2.79
N PRO A 516 34.54 13.72 -2.20
CA PRO A 516 34.73 12.41 -2.82
C PRO A 516 33.40 11.65 -3.03
N HIS A 517 32.33 12.06 -2.35
CA HIS A 517 31.00 11.44 -2.43
C HIS A 517 29.98 12.30 -3.19
N LYS A 518 30.41 13.39 -3.87
CA LYS A 518 29.52 14.32 -4.59
C LYS A 518 28.65 13.63 -5.65
N GLY A 519 29.20 12.67 -6.37
CA GLY A 519 28.48 11.87 -7.38
C GLY A 519 27.61 10.72 -6.82
N ILE A 520 27.57 10.51 -5.50
CA ILE A 520 26.72 9.50 -4.84
C ILE A 520 25.45 10.15 -4.27
N GLY A 521 25.55 11.42 -3.85
CA GLY A 521 24.44 12.17 -3.26
C GLY A 521 24.04 11.68 -1.86
N CYS A 522 23.18 12.46 -1.19
CA CYS A 522 22.69 12.15 0.16
C CYS A 522 21.99 10.77 0.21
N VAL A 523 21.18 10.46 -0.80
CA VAL A 523 20.36 9.23 -0.84
C VAL A 523 21.23 7.97 -0.92
N GLY A 524 22.37 8.01 -1.62
CA GLY A 524 23.28 6.87 -1.75
C GLY A 524 23.96 6.44 -0.45
N CYS A 525 24.07 7.34 0.54
CA CYS A 525 24.69 7.06 1.84
C CYS A 525 23.67 6.93 3.00
N HIS A 526 22.49 7.57 2.89
CA HIS A 526 21.47 7.59 3.95
C HIS A 526 20.26 6.67 3.68
N MET A 527 20.12 6.12 2.47
CA MET A 527 18.93 5.36 2.07
C MET A 527 19.20 4.02 1.37
N ALA A 528 20.44 3.57 1.19
CA ALA A 528 20.73 2.36 0.39
C ALA A 528 20.52 1.02 1.14
N SER A 529 19.80 0.99 2.27
CA SER A 529 19.41 -0.27 2.93
C SER A 529 18.34 -1.01 2.12
N ARG A 530 18.72 -2.12 1.48
CA ARG A 530 17.86 -2.98 0.65
C ARG A 530 17.29 -4.20 1.38
N GLU A 531 17.84 -4.56 2.55
CA GLU A 531 17.47 -5.77 3.30
C GLU A 531 16.03 -5.77 3.83
N GLN A 532 15.43 -4.58 3.98
CA GLN A 532 14.04 -4.40 4.43
C GLN A 532 13.37 -3.28 3.62
N HIS A 533 12.27 -3.60 2.95
CA HIS A 533 11.52 -2.67 2.09
C HIS A 533 11.02 -1.45 2.88
N GLY A 534 11.72 -0.32 2.74
CA GLY A 534 11.42 0.94 3.41
C GLY A 534 12.27 1.26 4.65
N ALA A 535 13.15 0.37 5.11
CA ALA A 535 14.05 0.68 6.25
C ALA A 535 15.01 1.85 5.97
N SER A 536 15.27 2.11 4.68
CA SER A 536 15.92 3.31 4.17
C SER A 536 15.34 4.64 4.70
N HIS A 537 14.04 4.67 5.06
CA HIS A 537 13.35 5.88 5.49
C HIS A 537 13.61 6.24 6.97
N ARG A 538 14.63 5.65 7.61
CA ARG A 538 15.21 6.22 8.83
C ARG A 538 16.18 7.38 8.52
N PHE A 539 16.72 7.42 7.30
CA PHE A 539 17.75 8.37 6.87
C PHE A 539 19.06 8.29 7.70
N GLU A 540 19.26 7.17 8.40
CA GLU A 540 20.49 6.81 9.12
C GLU A 540 21.54 6.29 8.13
N ALA A 541 22.74 6.87 8.14
CA ALA A 541 23.85 6.36 7.36
C ALA A 541 24.38 5.03 7.93
N ASP A 542 24.41 3.99 7.10
CA ASP A 542 24.86 2.65 7.47
C ASP A 542 26.20 2.34 6.78
N MET A 543 27.23 2.07 7.59
CA MET A 543 28.60 1.77 7.11
C MET A 543 28.68 0.53 6.19
N ARG A 544 27.65 -0.33 6.17
CA ARG A 544 27.53 -1.43 5.20
C ARG A 544 27.28 -0.90 3.78
N GLN A 545 26.60 0.25 3.62
CA GLN A 545 26.38 0.89 2.32
C GLN A 545 27.71 1.29 1.66
N CYS A 546 28.72 1.68 2.44
CA CYS A 546 30.08 1.94 1.93
C CYS A 546 30.68 0.74 1.17
N ARG A 547 30.32 -0.50 1.50
CA ARG A 547 30.81 -1.71 0.80
C ARG A 547 30.29 -1.85 -0.63
N THR A 548 29.32 -1.03 -1.05
CA THR A 548 28.86 -1.00 -2.45
C THR A 548 29.84 -0.26 -3.37
N CYS A 549 30.65 0.66 -2.81
CA CYS A 549 31.61 1.49 -3.57
C CYS A 549 33.08 1.23 -3.15
N HIS A 550 33.32 0.74 -1.94
CA HIS A 550 34.65 0.48 -1.40
C HIS A 550 34.85 -0.99 -1.05
N LYS A 551 36.02 -1.57 -1.39
CA LYS A 551 36.35 -2.98 -1.08
C LYS A 551 36.34 -3.27 0.43
N GLU A 552 36.73 -2.29 1.24
CA GLU A 552 36.60 -2.30 2.68
C GLU A 552 35.69 -1.14 3.11
N ALA A 553 34.77 -1.40 4.04
CA ALA A 553 34.06 -0.30 4.71
C ALA A 553 35.05 0.46 5.59
N PRO A 554 35.01 1.82 5.63
CA PRO A 554 35.78 2.58 6.60
C PRO A 554 35.50 2.04 8.01
N ARG A 555 36.55 1.67 8.75
CA ARG A 555 36.38 1.20 10.14
C ARG A 555 35.75 2.32 10.93
N ARG A 556 34.62 2.05 11.60
CA ARG A 556 34.09 2.99 12.60
C ARG A 556 35.18 3.22 13.64
N PRO A 557 35.42 4.48 14.05
CA PRO A 557 36.24 4.76 15.22
C PRO A 557 35.71 3.98 16.42
N SER A 558 36.59 3.44 17.27
CA SER A 558 36.16 2.79 18.50
C SER A 558 35.47 3.82 19.39
N THR A 559 34.24 3.53 19.81
CA THR A 559 33.43 4.42 20.66
C THR A 559 33.82 4.32 22.14
N GLU A 560 35.10 4.02 22.40
CA GLU A 560 35.73 4.04 23.73
C GLU A 560 36.25 5.43 24.10
N ALA A 561 36.17 6.39 23.17
CA ALA A 561 36.26 7.81 23.50
C ALA A 561 35.27 8.12 24.63
N THR A 562 35.81 8.52 25.79
CA THR A 562 35.06 8.76 27.03
C THR A 562 33.82 9.60 26.73
N PRO A 563 32.62 9.22 27.21
CA PRO A 563 31.40 9.95 26.88
C PRO A 563 31.54 11.39 27.36
N ARG A 564 31.75 12.33 26.40
CA ARG A 564 31.76 13.76 26.69
C ARG A 564 30.49 14.05 27.49
N PRO A 565 30.59 14.69 28.68
CA PRO A 565 29.42 14.95 29.50
C PRO A 565 28.41 15.69 28.63
N ARG A 566 27.18 15.16 28.56
CA ARG A 566 26.07 15.83 27.87
C ARG A 566 25.77 17.12 28.63
N THR A 567 26.42 18.20 28.24
CA THR A 567 26.08 19.56 28.67
C THR A 567 24.60 19.78 28.37
N PRO A 568 23.75 19.97 29.39
CA PRO A 568 22.33 20.17 29.15
C PRO A 568 22.11 21.40 28.28
N THR A 569 21.14 21.31 27.36
CA THR A 569 20.49 22.48 26.74
C THR A 569 21.36 23.45 25.92
N SER A 570 22.55 23.06 25.46
CA SER A 570 23.19 23.75 24.33
C SER A 570 22.40 23.47 23.05
N ARG A 571 21.45 24.35 22.72
CA ARG A 571 20.76 24.34 21.41
C ARG A 571 21.78 24.45 20.28
N PRO A 572 21.60 23.76 19.13
CA PRO A 572 22.39 24.00 17.94
C PRO A 572 22.33 25.49 17.56
N ALA A 573 23.47 26.08 17.17
CA ALA A 573 23.59 27.52 17.00
C ALA A 573 22.63 28.11 15.95
N HIS A 574 22.16 27.27 15.01
CA HIS A 574 21.21 27.62 13.95
C HIS A 574 19.89 28.23 14.46
N ALA A 575 19.45 27.92 15.69
CA ALA A 575 18.13 28.28 16.21
C ALA A 575 18.08 29.66 16.92
N SER A 576 19.21 30.17 17.42
CA SER A 576 19.24 31.31 18.35
C SER A 576 20.16 32.44 17.91
N GLY A 577 19.82 33.07 16.79
CA GLY A 577 19.98 34.52 16.60
C GLY A 577 21.39 35.09 16.52
N ASN A 578 21.88 35.23 15.29
CA ASN A 578 22.67 36.40 14.84
C ASN A 578 23.97 36.71 15.62
N THR A 579 24.59 35.72 16.25
CA THR A 579 25.96 35.84 16.78
C THR A 579 26.90 36.29 15.67
N LEU A 580 27.77 37.27 15.95
CA LEU A 580 28.51 38.04 14.94
C LEU A 580 29.68 37.28 14.28
N VAL A 581 29.39 36.11 13.69
CA VAL A 581 30.28 35.39 12.77
C VAL A 581 30.32 36.17 11.45
N ARG A 582 31.21 37.17 11.42
CA ARG A 582 31.30 38.22 10.39
C ARG A 582 31.91 37.77 9.06
N THR A 583 32.60 36.62 9.03
CA THR A 583 33.18 36.05 7.81
C THR A 583 32.48 34.74 7.42
N GLU A 584 32.43 34.47 6.12
CA GLU A 584 31.92 33.20 5.56
C GLU A 584 32.76 32.01 6.06
N GLU A 585 34.08 32.19 6.16
CA GLU A 585 35.02 31.18 6.63
C GLU A 585 34.75 30.70 8.06
N ALA A 586 34.45 31.61 9.00
CA ALA A 586 34.15 31.22 10.37
C ALA A 586 32.76 30.56 10.53
N ARG A 587 31.86 30.70 9.54
CA ARG A 587 30.61 29.91 9.47
C ARG A 587 30.89 28.50 8.96
N LEU A 588 31.69 28.38 7.89
CA LEU A 588 32.14 27.10 7.37
C LEU A 588 32.99 26.32 8.40
N GLU A 589 33.78 27.00 9.23
CA GLU A 589 34.47 26.39 10.37
C GLU A 589 33.47 25.82 11.40
N ALA A 590 32.46 26.61 11.79
CA ALA A 590 31.40 26.13 12.70
C ALA A 590 30.65 24.93 12.10
N ALA A 591 30.29 25.00 10.81
CA ALA A 591 29.67 23.92 10.04
C ALA A 591 30.45 22.60 10.13
N ILE A 592 31.76 22.67 9.86
CA ILE A 592 32.68 21.53 9.87
C ILE A 592 32.92 20.99 11.29
N ARG A 593 32.78 21.83 12.33
CA ARG A 593 32.87 21.43 13.74
C ARG A 593 31.56 20.84 14.29
N GLU A 594 30.39 21.27 13.79
CA GLU A 594 29.08 20.74 14.18
C GLU A 594 28.71 19.46 13.41
N ASP A 595 29.14 19.30 12.15
CA ASP A 595 28.96 18.08 11.38
C ASP A 595 29.86 16.93 11.87
N ARG A 596 29.25 16.02 12.63
CA ARG A 596 29.88 14.78 13.13
C ARG A 596 30.37 13.83 12.04
N ALA A 597 29.95 14.04 10.79
CA ALA A 597 30.37 13.29 9.61
C ALA A 597 31.24 14.13 8.65
N ALA A 598 31.77 15.30 9.09
CA ALA A 598 32.60 16.16 8.27
C ALA A 598 33.82 15.42 7.65
N TRP A 599 34.41 14.45 8.35
CA TRP A 599 35.48 13.60 7.82
C TRP A 599 35.07 12.65 6.68
N VAL A 600 33.77 12.43 6.48
CA VAL A 600 33.18 11.63 5.38
C VAL A 600 32.62 12.54 4.28
N HIS A 601 32.04 13.69 4.64
CA HIS A 601 31.52 14.66 3.68
C HIS A 601 32.63 15.51 3.04
N GLN A 602 33.57 16.02 3.85
CA GLN A 602 34.72 16.85 3.46
C GLN A 602 35.98 16.54 4.27
N PRO A 603 36.70 15.44 3.98
CA PRO A 603 37.98 15.15 4.65
C PRO A 603 39.02 16.27 4.48
N GLY A 604 38.94 17.09 3.43
CA GLY A 604 39.80 18.27 3.22
C GLY A 604 39.51 19.41 4.20
N LEU A 605 38.27 19.92 4.22
CA LEU A 605 37.88 21.00 5.14
C LEU A 605 37.91 20.56 6.61
N ALA A 606 37.55 19.31 6.92
CA ALA A 606 37.68 18.75 8.26
C ALA A 606 39.15 18.73 8.76
N ALA A 607 40.11 18.46 7.86
CA ALA A 607 41.53 18.60 8.18
C ALA A 607 41.97 20.06 8.33
N HIS A 608 41.51 20.95 7.45
CA HIS A 608 41.87 22.36 7.43
C HIS A 608 41.46 23.09 8.71
N PHE A 609 40.20 22.93 9.14
CA PHE A 609 39.67 23.57 10.36
C PHE A 609 40.04 22.81 11.66
N GLY A 610 40.89 21.78 11.59
CA GLY A 610 41.30 21.00 12.75
C GLY A 610 40.13 20.33 13.48
N ALA A 611 39.02 20.04 12.80
CA ALA A 611 37.89 19.36 13.38
C ALA A 611 38.34 17.99 13.86
N GLU A 612 38.23 17.73 15.16
CA GLU A 612 38.86 16.58 15.81
C GLU A 612 38.56 15.29 15.03
N ARG A 613 39.61 14.62 14.55
CA ARG A 613 39.47 13.22 14.13
C ARG A 613 39.01 12.45 15.37
N SER A 614 37.74 12.11 15.40
CA SER A 614 37.23 11.01 16.20
C SER A 614 37.85 9.74 15.62
N ALA A 615 39.11 9.47 15.96
CA ALA A 615 39.95 8.39 15.46
C ALA A 615 41.10 8.17 16.48
N PRO A 616 41.76 7.00 16.51
CA PRO A 616 42.40 6.51 17.72
C PRO A 616 43.71 7.23 18.08
N ARG A 617 43.95 7.33 19.40
CA ARG A 617 45.31 7.17 19.95
C ARG A 617 45.62 5.67 20.04
N PRO A 618 46.91 5.26 19.92
CA PRO A 618 47.30 3.85 19.93
C PRO A 618 47.03 3.16 21.26
#